data_AF-D5QBW2-F1
#
_entry.id   AF-D5QBW2-F1
#
_cell.length_a   1.000
_cell.length_b   1.000
_cell.length_c   1.000
_cell.angle_alpha   90.00
_cell.angle_beta   90.00
_cell.angle_gamma   90.00
#
_symmetry.space_group_name_H-M   'P 1'
#
loop_
_entity.id
_entity.type
_entity.pdbx_description
1 polymer ?
#
loop_
_entity_poly.entity_id
_entity_poly.type
_entity_poly.pdbx_seq_one_letter_code
_entity_poly.pdbx_strand_id
1 'polypeptide(L)'
;MLLTGPWGAGKTHFLKTYLADCGQSYIYVSLYGVSSTSEIDDQIYRQLHPVLSSKYTKLGGVIARGFLKGALKIDLNNDGKDDGSINIGIPEIDFTDFTKNAKNQLLVFDDLERTAMKPAHVLGYINAFVEHEDIKVIILANEAEIEKDDVDFKRIKEKLIGQSLAIVPSVEAAYPELLKLVADPWTAQFLEQSKAQVLDVFSQSQANNLRVLKQALWDFERIAKNFRPTDLTHTSELVRMLQAILALSIDVRTGRLPKEQLQNLKTNRLSRLLGHGKDREKSPLELSEDRYPDIDLCPTSLDPDLIDSLLARGYVEPSAVQASLDRSPPFISIDTEPSWRRAWYGYRSTDAEYAQSMAALERDFAAYAFVEAPIIMHVFGILLHAARIGYGKTLAQTQKACRAYVDDLVANNKLVLTTAFSKGFRTDTGYGGLGYTDVNTPEFKNLETYLTTSINKAWSRKLPALAAELHDMLKADPEQFTQQTTINNSPNCSVYWNVSLLQHIAPAAFAQTLLVLEPNTQIMVIQGLATRYERGHSAEVCATELPWLAKVYRQLRKATRILGPMSRYRLDTTLAHYLAPLLPSKSESEKPKSKVASKPKLTSTD
;
A
#
# COMPACT_ATOMS: atom_id res chain seq x y z
N MET A 1 23.84 -18.64 35.15
CA MET A 1 24.12 -18.72 33.70
C MET A 1 23.17 -17.79 32.96
N LEU A 2 23.63 -17.15 31.88
CA LEU A 2 22.81 -16.33 30.99
C LEU A 2 22.67 -17.02 29.62
N LEU A 3 21.44 -17.09 29.11
CA LEU A 3 21.10 -17.54 27.77
C LEU A 3 20.64 -16.33 26.96
N THR A 4 21.50 -15.85 26.07
CA THR A 4 21.28 -14.60 25.32
C THR A 4 20.96 -14.86 23.85
N GLY A 5 20.28 -13.92 23.20
CA GLY A 5 19.95 -13.97 21.78
C GLY A 5 18.84 -13.01 21.40
N PRO A 6 18.67 -12.70 20.09
CA PRO A 6 17.67 -11.75 19.65
C PRO A 6 16.23 -12.22 19.96
N TRP A 7 15.29 -11.28 19.90
CA TRP A 7 13.87 -11.62 20.04
C TRP A 7 13.45 -12.63 18.97
N GLY A 8 12.73 -13.67 19.40
CA GLY A 8 12.26 -14.73 18.51
C GLY A 8 13.34 -15.70 18.02
N ALA A 9 14.54 -15.70 18.62
CA ALA A 9 15.57 -16.72 18.39
C ALA A 9 15.22 -18.12 18.95
N GLY A 10 14.12 -18.24 19.71
CA GLY A 10 13.68 -19.52 20.29
C GLY A 10 14.26 -19.83 21.67
N LYS A 11 14.79 -18.85 22.40
CA LYS A 11 15.45 -19.05 23.71
C LYS A 11 14.62 -19.87 24.71
N THR A 12 13.39 -19.43 24.96
CA THR A 12 12.46 -20.10 25.87
C THR A 12 12.11 -21.52 25.41
N HIS A 13 11.96 -21.74 24.10
CA HIS A 13 11.66 -23.06 23.55
C HIS A 13 12.84 -24.01 23.73
N PHE A 14 14.05 -23.58 23.34
CA PHE A 14 15.28 -24.34 23.53
C PHE A 14 15.45 -24.78 24.98
N LEU A 15 15.33 -23.84 25.92
CA LEU A 15 15.51 -24.14 27.34
C LEU A 15 14.44 -25.12 27.86
N LYS A 16 13.17 -24.89 27.52
CA LYS A 16 12.07 -25.77 27.96
C LYS A 16 12.23 -27.19 27.43
N THR A 17 12.59 -27.34 26.15
CA THR A 17 12.85 -28.65 25.54
C THR A 17 14.05 -29.32 26.21
N TYR A 18 15.17 -28.62 26.35
CA TYR A 18 16.38 -29.17 26.98
C TYR A 18 16.14 -29.62 28.42
N LEU A 19 15.47 -28.81 29.24
CA LEU A 19 15.17 -29.16 30.62
C LEU A 19 14.18 -30.33 30.72
N ALA A 20 13.20 -30.42 29.80
CA ALA A 20 12.29 -31.56 29.73
C ALA A 20 13.03 -32.85 29.35
N ASP A 21 13.92 -32.81 28.36
CA ASP A 21 14.71 -33.96 27.91
C ASP A 21 15.67 -34.47 29.01
N CYS A 22 16.23 -33.56 29.81
CA CYS A 22 17.05 -33.91 30.96
C CYS A 22 16.24 -34.33 32.20
N GLY A 23 14.91 -34.21 32.19
CA GLY A 23 14.06 -34.45 33.36
C GLY A 23 14.33 -33.49 34.53
N GLN A 24 14.92 -32.32 34.26
CA GLN A 24 15.32 -31.36 35.28
C GLN A 24 14.12 -30.51 35.71
N SER A 25 13.77 -30.54 37.00
CA SER A 25 12.72 -29.69 37.57
C SER A 25 13.18 -28.23 37.69
N TYR A 26 12.28 -27.29 37.43
CA TYR A 26 12.57 -25.86 37.47
C TYR A 26 11.35 -25.02 37.85
N ILE A 27 11.61 -23.83 38.39
CA ILE A 27 10.63 -22.76 38.62
C ILE A 27 10.84 -21.71 37.54
N TYR A 28 9.78 -21.33 36.86
CA TYR A 28 9.84 -20.39 35.75
C TYR A 28 9.20 -19.06 36.13
N VAL A 29 10.00 -18.00 36.11
CA VAL A 29 9.58 -16.62 36.39
C VAL A 29 9.64 -15.83 35.09
N SER A 30 8.51 -15.25 34.69
CA SER A 30 8.49 -14.27 33.59
C SER A 30 8.70 -12.88 34.17
N LEU A 31 9.71 -12.17 33.69
CA LEU A 31 10.00 -10.78 34.09
C LEU A 31 9.24 -9.77 33.22
N TYR A 32 8.47 -10.22 32.23
CA TYR A 32 7.74 -9.35 31.32
C TYR A 32 6.74 -8.45 32.06
N GLY A 33 6.96 -7.14 32.01
CA GLY A 33 6.10 -6.15 32.65
C GLY A 33 6.14 -6.15 34.19
N VAL A 34 6.99 -6.98 34.80
CA VAL A 34 7.14 -7.04 36.25
C VAL A 34 7.67 -5.70 36.76
N SER A 35 6.98 -5.13 37.75
CA SER A 35 7.26 -3.77 38.24
C SER A 35 7.89 -3.73 39.64
N SER A 36 7.89 -4.85 40.36
CA SER A 36 8.41 -4.96 41.72
C SER A 36 8.96 -6.36 42.03
N THR A 37 9.86 -6.46 43.02
CA THR A 37 10.39 -7.75 43.49
C THR A 37 9.32 -8.63 44.13
N SER A 38 8.29 -8.04 44.75
CA SER A 38 7.15 -8.78 45.33
C SER A 38 6.38 -9.58 44.28
N GLU A 39 6.22 -9.06 43.06
CA GLU A 39 5.59 -9.81 41.96
C GLU A 39 6.43 -11.03 41.54
N ILE A 40 7.75 -10.96 41.67
CA ILE A 40 8.67 -12.09 41.45
C ILE A 40 8.48 -13.13 42.55
N ASP A 41 8.46 -12.69 43.81
CA ASP A 41 8.20 -13.54 44.98
C ASP A 41 6.87 -14.31 44.83
N ASP A 42 5.81 -13.64 44.38
CA ASP A 42 4.48 -14.23 44.14
C ASP A 42 4.48 -15.30 43.03
N GLN A 43 5.26 -15.10 41.96
CA GLN A 43 5.40 -16.10 40.90
C GLN A 43 6.12 -17.36 41.39
N ILE A 44 7.18 -17.18 42.19
CA ILE A 44 7.95 -18.27 42.78
C ILE A 44 7.10 -19.04 43.81
N TYR A 45 6.45 -18.31 44.72
CA TYR A 45 5.63 -18.91 45.78
C TYR A 45 4.49 -19.78 45.24
N ARG A 46 3.79 -19.32 44.19
CA ARG A 46 2.70 -20.07 43.54
C ARG A 46 3.16 -21.41 42.95
N GLN A 47 4.39 -21.47 42.44
CA GLN A 47 4.94 -22.71 41.87
C GLN A 47 5.45 -23.67 42.93
N LEU A 48 5.91 -23.15 44.07
CA LEU A 48 6.34 -23.97 45.22
C LEU A 48 5.19 -24.60 45.98
N HIS A 49 4.02 -23.96 45.98
CA HIS A 49 2.85 -24.39 46.74
C HIS A 49 1.60 -24.66 45.88
N PRO A 50 1.62 -25.60 44.91
CA PRO A 50 0.50 -25.82 43.98
C PRO A 50 -0.80 -26.23 44.70
N VAL A 51 -0.69 -27.04 45.76
CA VAL A 51 -1.85 -27.62 46.47
C VAL A 51 -2.57 -26.59 47.34
N LEU A 52 -1.84 -25.65 47.95
CA LEU A 52 -2.40 -24.56 48.76
C LEU A 52 -3.12 -23.50 47.92
N SER A 53 -2.83 -23.42 46.61
CA SER A 53 -3.50 -22.51 45.67
C SER A 53 -4.93 -22.94 45.25
N SER A 54 -5.31 -24.20 45.54
CA SER A 54 -6.51 -24.81 44.94
C SER A 54 -7.81 -24.73 45.77
N LYS A 55 -7.79 -24.17 47.00
CA LYS A 55 -9.03 -24.07 47.80
C LYS A 55 -9.40 -22.74 48.44
N TYR A 56 -8.53 -21.75 48.59
CA TYR A 56 -8.94 -20.41 49.07
C TYR A 56 -7.86 -19.38 48.70
N THR A 57 -8.06 -18.56 47.66
CA THR A 57 -7.43 -17.22 47.44
C THR A 57 -7.64 -16.70 46.00
N LYS A 58 -8.90 -16.63 45.54
CA LYS A 58 -9.28 -15.81 44.37
C LYS A 58 -9.75 -14.40 44.77
N LEU A 59 -9.57 -13.98 46.01
CA LEU A 59 -9.87 -12.63 46.47
C LEU A 59 -8.77 -12.10 47.39
N GLY A 60 -8.01 -11.13 46.89
CA GLY A 60 -7.64 -9.91 47.63
C GLY A 60 -6.79 -10.03 48.89
N GLY A 61 -5.79 -10.91 48.94
CA GLY A 61 -4.81 -10.93 50.03
C GLY A 61 -3.42 -10.59 49.53
N VAL A 62 -3.02 -9.32 49.62
CA VAL A 62 -1.59 -8.97 49.77
C VAL A 62 -1.11 -9.77 50.98
N ILE A 63 -0.28 -10.78 50.76
CA ILE A 63 0.40 -11.42 51.88
C ILE A 63 1.26 -10.32 52.48
N ALA A 64 0.89 -9.84 53.67
CA ALA A 64 1.66 -8.87 54.41
C ALA A 64 2.98 -9.53 54.85
N ARG A 65 3.96 -9.53 53.95
CA ARG A 65 5.35 -9.82 54.25
C ARG A 65 6.02 -8.50 54.60
N GLY A 66 6.75 -8.50 55.72
CA GLY A 66 7.45 -7.32 56.18
C GLY A 66 8.57 -6.99 55.20
N PHE A 67 8.49 -5.83 54.57
CA PHE A 67 9.53 -5.29 53.68
C PHE A 67 10.87 -5.21 54.43
N LEU A 68 11.71 -6.23 54.30
CA LEU A 68 13.09 -6.19 54.75
C LEU A 68 13.88 -5.37 53.73
N LYS A 69 13.91 -4.05 53.94
CA LYS A 69 14.88 -3.17 53.26
C LYS A 69 16.26 -3.45 53.82
N GLY A 70 16.97 -4.44 53.28
CA GLY A 70 18.41 -4.57 53.49
C GLY A 70 19.16 -3.92 52.34
N ALA A 71 20.10 -3.03 52.65
CA ALA A 71 20.99 -2.48 51.66
C ALA A 71 22.06 -3.53 51.31
N LEU A 72 21.94 -4.16 50.14
CA LEU A 72 23.04 -4.91 49.54
C LEU A 72 24.11 -3.89 49.11
N LYS A 73 25.23 -3.90 49.81
CA LYS A 73 26.40 -3.07 49.50
C LYS A 73 27.15 -3.71 48.33
N ILE A 74 27.08 -3.09 47.16
CA ILE A 74 27.81 -3.53 45.99
C ILE A 74 29.05 -2.63 45.87
N ASP A 75 30.23 -3.18 46.18
CA ASP A 75 31.52 -2.52 45.92
C ASP A 75 31.76 -2.49 44.40
N LEU A 76 31.34 -1.42 43.73
CA LEU A 76 31.29 -1.31 42.26
C LEU A 76 32.66 -1.11 41.60
N ASN A 77 33.71 -0.72 42.34
CA ASN A 77 35.02 -0.35 41.78
C ASN A 77 36.22 -1.13 42.38
N ASN A 78 35.99 -2.02 43.35
CA ASN A 78 37.01 -2.84 44.00
C ASN A 78 38.07 -2.02 44.77
N ASP A 79 37.69 -0.84 45.28
CA ASP A 79 38.56 0.02 46.09
C ASP A 79 38.38 -0.16 47.60
N GLY A 80 37.48 -1.06 48.02
CA GLY A 80 37.15 -1.32 49.43
C GLY A 80 36.26 -0.26 50.07
N LYS A 81 35.62 0.64 49.29
CA LYS A 81 34.65 1.65 49.74
C LYS A 81 33.31 1.48 49.02
N ASP A 82 32.24 1.84 49.73
CA ASP A 82 30.87 1.77 49.22
C ASP A 82 30.64 2.85 48.15
N ASP A 83 30.69 2.48 46.86
CA ASP A 83 30.54 3.41 45.72
C ASP A 83 29.07 3.78 45.40
N GLY A 84 28.11 3.24 46.15
CA GLY A 84 26.70 3.65 46.06
C GLY A 84 25.75 2.67 46.75
N SER A 85 24.83 3.19 47.57
CA SER A 85 23.74 2.38 48.12
C SER A 85 22.63 2.21 47.08
N ILE A 86 22.64 1.10 46.34
CA ILE A 86 21.47 0.70 45.57
C ILE A 86 20.47 0.08 46.56
N ASN A 87 19.28 0.67 46.72
CA ASN A 87 18.18 0.06 47.47
C ASN A 87 17.64 -1.13 46.65
N ILE A 88 18.30 -2.27 46.77
CA ILE A 88 17.89 -3.53 46.17
C ILE A 88 16.88 -4.17 47.11
N GLY A 89 15.68 -4.50 46.61
CA GLY A 89 14.72 -5.28 47.39
C GLY A 89 15.32 -6.67 47.64
N ILE A 90 15.43 -7.07 48.91
CA ILE A 90 15.79 -8.44 49.26
C ILE A 90 14.55 -9.32 49.02
N PRO A 91 14.70 -10.54 48.48
CA PRO A 91 13.58 -11.47 48.37
C PRO A 91 12.88 -11.67 49.71
N GLU A 92 11.55 -11.55 49.73
CA GLU A 92 10.75 -11.78 50.93
C GLU A 92 10.40 -13.28 51.10
N ILE A 93 11.00 -14.14 50.27
CA ILE A 93 10.88 -15.59 50.35
C ILE A 93 11.61 -16.12 51.59
N ASP A 94 10.94 -16.98 52.36
CA ASP A 94 11.62 -17.82 53.35
C ASP A 94 12.50 -18.84 52.64
N PHE A 95 13.81 -18.58 52.58
CA PHE A 95 14.79 -19.46 51.94
C PHE A 95 14.84 -20.85 52.58
N THR A 96 14.43 -21.00 53.84
CA THR A 96 14.33 -22.32 54.50
C THR A 96 13.15 -23.12 53.96
N ASP A 97 12.03 -22.45 53.67
CA ASP A 97 10.86 -23.06 53.01
C ASP A 97 11.17 -23.34 51.53
N PHE A 98 11.85 -22.41 50.86
CA PHE A 98 12.31 -22.58 49.50
C PHE A 98 13.24 -23.78 49.36
N THR A 99 14.30 -23.91 50.16
CA THR A 99 15.23 -25.04 50.10
C THR A 99 14.58 -26.38 50.43
N LYS A 100 13.57 -26.41 51.30
CA LYS A 100 12.78 -27.62 51.60
C LYS A 100 11.91 -28.05 50.43
N ASN A 101 11.20 -27.11 49.80
CA ASN A 101 10.19 -27.41 48.77
C ASN A 101 10.75 -27.38 47.34
N ALA A 102 11.87 -26.69 47.12
CA ALA A 102 12.54 -26.49 45.84
C ALA A 102 13.85 -27.29 45.73
N LYS A 103 14.10 -28.27 46.60
CA LYS A 103 15.36 -29.02 46.61
C LYS A 103 15.66 -29.60 45.21
N ASN A 104 16.82 -29.26 44.66
CA ASN A 104 17.26 -29.59 43.30
C ASN A 104 16.50 -28.92 42.14
N GLN A 105 15.66 -27.90 42.39
CA GLN A 105 15.02 -27.12 41.33
C GLN A 105 15.93 -26.00 40.84
N LEU A 106 15.89 -25.79 39.52
CA LEU A 106 16.55 -24.68 38.86
C LEU A 106 15.63 -23.44 38.87
N LEU A 107 16.17 -22.25 39.13
CA LEU A 107 15.43 -21.01 38.91
C LEU A 107 15.66 -20.50 37.50
N VAL A 108 14.58 -20.21 36.78
CA VAL A 108 14.61 -19.66 35.43
C VAL A 108 13.93 -18.29 35.42
N PHE A 109 14.67 -17.25 35.06
CA PHE A 109 14.14 -15.89 34.87
C PHE A 109 14.18 -15.54 33.39
N ASP A 110 13.02 -15.29 32.77
CA ASP A 110 12.89 -15.00 31.34
C ASP A 110 12.47 -13.54 31.06
N ASP A 111 12.76 -13.04 29.86
CA ASP A 111 12.45 -11.69 29.39
C ASP A 111 13.05 -10.55 30.26
N LEU A 112 14.29 -10.68 30.74
CA LEU A 112 14.95 -9.65 31.59
C LEU A 112 14.93 -8.25 30.97
N GLU A 113 15.08 -8.14 29.65
CA GLU A 113 15.05 -6.86 28.93
C GLU A 113 13.67 -6.20 28.86
N ARG A 114 12.61 -6.90 29.27
CA ARG A 114 11.22 -6.43 29.20
C ARG A 114 10.58 -6.26 30.58
N THR A 115 11.38 -6.23 31.64
CA THR A 115 10.92 -5.82 32.97
C THR A 115 10.67 -4.31 33.00
N ALA A 116 9.70 -3.88 33.81
CA ALA A 116 9.48 -2.45 34.07
C ALA A 116 10.47 -1.92 35.13
N MET A 117 11.21 -2.81 35.79
CA MET A 117 12.29 -2.48 36.70
C MET A 117 13.59 -2.22 35.92
N LYS A 118 14.59 -1.60 36.57
CA LYS A 118 15.95 -1.58 36.01
C LYS A 118 16.52 -3.00 36.00
N PRO A 119 17.05 -3.52 34.87
CA PRO A 119 17.65 -4.85 34.81
C PRO A 119 18.73 -5.07 35.87
N ALA A 120 19.56 -4.05 36.14
CA ALA A 120 20.51 -4.05 37.27
C ALA A 120 19.89 -4.40 38.63
N HIS A 121 18.70 -3.88 38.94
CA HIS A 121 18.02 -4.16 40.21
C HIS A 121 17.49 -5.61 40.27
N VAL A 122 17.00 -6.13 39.15
CA VAL A 122 16.55 -7.52 39.06
C VAL A 122 17.73 -8.49 39.22
N LEU A 123 18.87 -8.19 38.61
CA LEU A 123 20.11 -8.97 38.82
C LEU A 123 20.57 -8.92 40.28
N GLY A 124 20.52 -7.76 40.92
CA GLY A 124 20.81 -7.63 42.36
C GLY A 124 19.90 -8.49 43.24
N TYR A 125 18.60 -8.53 42.92
CA TYR A 125 17.63 -9.43 43.57
C TYR A 125 17.97 -10.91 43.33
N ILE A 126 18.35 -11.28 42.10
CA ILE A 126 18.74 -12.65 41.75
C ILE A 126 20.01 -13.09 42.49
N ASN A 127 20.95 -12.17 42.73
CA ASN A 127 22.21 -12.47 43.42
C ASN A 127 21.99 -13.08 44.81
N ALA A 128 20.93 -12.67 45.52
CA ALA A 128 20.59 -13.23 46.83
C ALA A 128 20.34 -14.74 46.82
N PHE A 129 19.81 -15.30 45.72
CA PHE A 129 19.62 -16.75 45.57
C PHE A 129 20.93 -17.49 45.29
N VAL A 130 21.87 -16.83 44.61
CA VAL A 130 23.14 -17.43 44.18
C VAL A 130 24.17 -17.42 45.30
N GLU A 131 24.32 -16.29 46.02
CA GLU A 131 25.34 -16.11 47.06
C GLU A 131 25.02 -16.87 48.36
N HIS A 132 23.76 -16.92 48.77
CA HIS A 132 23.41 -17.40 50.11
C HIS A 132 23.01 -18.89 50.16
N GLU A 133 22.61 -19.52 49.05
CA GLU A 133 21.88 -20.81 49.10
C GLU A 133 22.31 -21.85 48.04
N ASP A 134 23.40 -21.63 47.29
CA ASP A 134 23.88 -22.53 46.20
C ASP A 134 22.78 -22.90 45.16
N ILE A 135 21.84 -21.98 44.93
CA ILE A 135 20.73 -22.19 44.00
C ILE A 135 21.21 -21.92 42.57
N LYS A 136 21.00 -22.89 41.68
CA LYS A 136 21.32 -22.74 40.26
C LYS A 136 20.29 -21.86 39.57
N VAL A 137 20.78 -20.81 38.89
CA VAL A 137 19.94 -19.85 38.17
C VAL A 137 20.30 -19.81 36.67
N ILE A 138 19.27 -19.83 35.82
CA ILE A 138 19.34 -19.47 34.40
C ILE A 138 18.55 -18.19 34.17
N ILE A 139 19.18 -17.24 33.52
CA ILE A 139 18.55 -16.00 33.05
C ILE A 139 18.45 -16.10 31.53
N LEU A 140 17.30 -15.76 30.95
CA LEU A 140 17.15 -15.57 29.51
C LEU A 140 16.97 -14.08 29.25
N ALA A 141 17.72 -13.55 28.28
CA ALA A 141 17.64 -12.14 27.93
C ALA A 141 17.96 -11.89 26.45
N ASN A 142 17.60 -10.71 25.97
CA ASN A 142 18.25 -10.09 24.83
C ASN A 142 19.26 -9.05 25.33
N GLU A 143 20.50 -9.48 25.56
CA GLU A 143 21.56 -8.64 26.11
C GLU A 143 21.78 -7.34 25.32
N ALA A 144 21.72 -7.42 23.99
CA ALA A 144 21.91 -6.26 23.12
C ALA A 144 20.85 -5.16 23.31
N GLU A 145 19.66 -5.50 23.82
CA GLU A 145 18.63 -4.50 24.15
C GLU A 145 18.84 -3.91 25.53
N ILE A 146 19.34 -4.69 26.49
CA ILE A 146 19.63 -4.21 27.84
C ILE A 146 20.80 -3.21 27.83
N GLU A 147 21.86 -3.53 27.07
CA GLU A 147 23.06 -2.70 27.00
C GLU A 147 22.82 -1.31 26.39
N LYS A 148 21.72 -1.11 25.65
CA LYS A 148 21.35 0.21 25.10
C LYS A 148 20.91 1.19 26.19
N ASP A 149 20.24 0.67 27.23
CA ASP A 149 19.51 1.48 28.20
C ASP A 149 20.12 1.44 29.62
N ASP A 150 20.92 0.40 29.95
CA ASP A 150 21.48 0.20 31.29
C ASP A 150 23.01 -0.02 31.24
N VAL A 151 23.77 1.06 31.51
CA VAL A 151 25.24 1.05 31.49
C VAL A 151 25.83 0.22 32.64
N ASP A 152 25.11 0.09 33.75
CA ASP A 152 25.57 -0.63 34.94
C ASP A 152 25.40 -2.15 34.79
N PHE A 153 24.56 -2.60 33.84
CA PHE A 153 24.34 -4.01 33.54
C PHE A 153 25.63 -4.78 33.30
N LYS A 154 26.58 -4.22 32.53
CA LYS A 154 27.86 -4.90 32.23
C LYS A 154 28.66 -5.24 33.48
N ARG A 155 28.72 -4.31 34.43
CA ARG A 155 29.47 -4.46 35.69
C ARG A 155 28.83 -5.51 36.59
N ILE A 156 27.51 -5.49 36.71
CA ILE A 156 26.78 -6.46 37.54
C ILE A 156 26.80 -7.85 36.90
N LYS A 157 26.67 -7.93 35.57
CA LYS A 157 26.80 -9.18 34.80
C LYS A 157 28.15 -9.84 35.07
N GLU A 158 29.25 -9.11 35.00
CA GLU A 158 30.60 -9.66 35.20
C GLU A 158 30.77 -10.35 36.55
N LYS A 159 30.11 -9.82 37.60
CA LYS A 159 30.17 -10.40 38.95
C LYS A 159 29.22 -11.57 39.16
N LEU A 160 27.99 -11.49 38.62
CA LEU A 160 26.92 -12.45 38.90
C LEU A 160 26.88 -13.62 37.90
N ILE A 161 27.20 -13.38 36.63
CA ILE A 161 26.98 -14.34 35.55
C ILE A 161 28.29 -15.08 35.23
N GLY A 162 28.43 -16.29 35.76
CA GLY A 162 29.61 -17.13 35.49
C GLY A 162 29.77 -17.60 34.03
N GLN A 163 28.67 -17.74 33.27
CA GLN A 163 28.73 -18.11 31.85
C GLN A 163 27.56 -17.52 31.07
N SER A 164 27.85 -17.02 29.87
CA SER A 164 26.85 -16.57 28.89
C SER A 164 26.90 -17.45 27.65
N LEU A 165 25.76 -17.99 27.24
CA LEU A 165 25.61 -18.80 26.03
C LEU A 165 24.69 -18.07 25.04
N ALA A 166 25.16 -17.87 23.82
CA ALA A 166 24.37 -17.24 22.77
C ALA A 166 23.59 -18.29 21.97
N ILE A 167 22.27 -18.13 21.88
CA ILE A 167 21.44 -18.92 20.98
C ILE A 167 21.51 -18.32 19.59
N VAL A 168 22.03 -19.14 18.67
CA VAL A 168 21.95 -18.90 17.24
C VAL A 168 20.73 -19.67 16.72
N PRO A 169 19.69 -18.98 16.22
CA PRO A 169 18.54 -19.67 15.65
C PRO A 169 18.97 -20.46 14.41
N SER A 170 18.74 -21.77 14.41
CA SER A 170 18.82 -22.60 13.20
C SER A 170 17.44 -22.68 12.57
N VAL A 171 17.30 -21.99 11.44
CA VAL A 171 16.04 -21.95 10.68
C VAL A 171 15.76 -23.32 10.09
N GLU A 172 16.81 -23.99 9.58
CA GLU A 172 16.78 -25.32 9.01
C GLU A 172 16.23 -26.36 10.00
N ALA A 173 16.68 -26.30 11.26
CA ALA A 173 16.24 -27.20 12.32
C ALA A 173 14.84 -26.85 12.84
N ALA A 174 14.48 -25.56 12.85
CA ALA A 174 13.17 -25.09 13.32
C ALA A 174 12.06 -25.26 12.27
N TYR A 175 12.40 -25.32 10.99
CA TYR A 175 11.43 -25.33 9.88
C TYR A 175 10.38 -26.45 9.99
N PRO A 176 10.72 -27.71 10.31
CA PRO A 176 9.72 -28.77 10.46
C PRO A 176 8.68 -28.47 11.56
N GLU A 177 9.09 -27.87 12.67
CA GLU A 177 8.18 -27.48 13.75
C GLU A 177 7.33 -26.26 13.35
N LEU A 178 7.87 -25.33 12.57
CA LEU A 178 7.09 -24.22 12.03
C LEU A 178 6.02 -24.69 11.05
N LEU A 179 6.31 -25.68 10.20
CA LEU A 179 5.36 -26.23 9.24
C LEU A 179 4.18 -26.94 9.92
N LYS A 180 4.38 -27.60 11.06
CA LYS A 180 3.28 -28.20 11.84
C LYS A 180 2.24 -27.19 12.30
N LEU A 181 2.57 -25.90 12.29
CA LEU A 181 1.67 -24.80 12.66
C LEU A 181 0.86 -24.25 11.49
N VAL A 182 1.07 -24.76 10.27
CA VAL A 182 0.26 -24.46 9.08
C VAL A 182 -0.92 -25.44 9.09
N ALA A 183 -2.14 -24.91 9.14
CA ALA A 183 -3.36 -25.70 9.29
C ALA A 183 -3.85 -26.29 7.96
N ASP A 184 -3.69 -25.57 6.85
CA ASP A 184 -4.09 -26.03 5.52
C ASP A 184 -3.15 -27.13 4.98
N PRO A 185 -3.66 -28.35 4.71
CA PRO A 185 -2.81 -29.48 4.32
C PRO A 185 -2.06 -29.27 3.00
N TRP A 186 -2.72 -28.66 2.00
CA TRP A 186 -2.08 -28.40 0.71
C TRP A 186 -0.95 -27.39 0.88
N THR A 187 -1.21 -26.30 1.60
CA THR A 187 -0.21 -25.27 1.90
C THR A 187 0.99 -25.85 2.63
N ALA A 188 0.78 -26.69 3.65
CA ALA A 188 1.87 -27.33 4.38
C ALA A 188 2.74 -28.21 3.46
N GLN A 189 2.12 -28.98 2.57
CA GLN A 189 2.84 -29.80 1.59
C GLN A 189 3.61 -28.93 0.57
N PHE A 190 2.99 -27.86 0.08
CA PHE A 190 3.62 -26.94 -0.87
C PHE A 190 4.82 -26.21 -0.26
N LEU A 191 4.72 -25.80 1.01
CA LEU A 191 5.81 -25.16 1.75
C LEU A 191 6.95 -26.12 2.07
N GLU A 192 6.68 -27.42 2.27
CA GLU A 192 7.72 -28.44 2.40
C GLU A 192 8.45 -28.64 1.07
N GLN A 193 7.71 -28.73 -0.05
CA GLN A 193 8.29 -28.82 -1.40
C GLN A 193 9.10 -27.57 -1.78
N SER A 194 8.68 -26.40 -1.29
CA SER A 194 9.31 -25.11 -1.55
C SER A 194 10.28 -24.67 -0.44
N LYS A 195 10.71 -25.59 0.43
CA LYS A 195 11.56 -25.30 1.59
C LYS A 195 12.82 -24.52 1.23
N ALA A 196 13.48 -24.87 0.13
CA ALA A 196 14.70 -24.21 -0.32
C ALA A 196 14.46 -22.71 -0.59
N GLN A 197 13.37 -22.37 -1.26
CA GLN A 197 13.00 -21.00 -1.58
C GLN A 197 12.62 -20.21 -0.33
N VAL A 198 11.92 -20.83 0.63
CA VAL A 198 11.59 -20.18 1.90
C VAL A 198 12.83 -19.85 2.72
N LEU A 199 13.77 -20.79 2.83
CA LEU A 199 15.02 -20.60 3.55
C LEU A 199 15.91 -19.55 2.88
N ASP A 200 15.95 -19.54 1.55
CA ASP A 200 16.66 -18.53 0.77
C ASP A 200 16.12 -17.12 1.03
N VAL A 201 14.80 -16.91 0.92
CA VAL A 201 14.16 -15.61 1.23
C VAL A 201 14.49 -15.17 2.67
N PHE A 202 14.38 -16.09 3.63
CA PHE A 202 14.63 -15.75 5.03
C PHE A 202 16.12 -15.42 5.28
N SER A 203 17.04 -16.13 4.62
CA SER A 203 18.47 -15.85 4.68
C SER A 203 18.80 -14.45 4.14
N GLN A 204 18.28 -14.12 2.94
CA GLN A 204 18.44 -12.79 2.33
C GLN A 204 17.85 -11.67 3.21
N SER A 205 16.78 -11.97 3.95
CA SER A 205 16.17 -11.00 4.87
C SER A 205 17.08 -10.60 6.04
N GLN A 206 18.01 -11.47 6.46
CA GLN A 206 18.82 -11.29 7.68
C GLN A 206 17.99 -10.95 8.94
N ALA A 207 16.71 -11.33 8.99
CA ALA A 207 15.82 -10.98 10.10
C ALA A 207 16.15 -11.75 11.38
N ASN A 208 16.77 -12.94 11.28
CA ASN A 208 17.22 -13.80 12.38
C ASN A 208 16.17 -14.04 13.49
N ASN A 209 14.89 -13.98 13.13
CA ASN A 209 13.76 -14.06 14.05
C ASN A 209 12.72 -15.06 13.50
N LEU A 210 12.67 -16.25 14.10
CA LEU A 210 11.80 -17.35 13.67
C LEU A 210 10.31 -17.01 13.82
N ARG A 211 9.95 -16.06 14.69
CA ARG A 211 8.57 -15.57 14.81
C ARG A 211 8.12 -14.83 13.56
N VAL A 212 9.03 -14.07 12.94
CA VAL A 212 8.75 -13.35 11.69
C VAL A 212 8.54 -14.33 10.55
N LEU A 213 9.41 -15.35 10.43
CA LEU A 213 9.24 -16.41 9.44
C LEU A 213 7.90 -17.12 9.60
N LYS A 214 7.57 -17.54 10.83
CA LYS A 214 6.29 -18.19 11.13
C LYS A 214 5.09 -17.35 10.66
N GLN A 215 5.11 -16.06 10.95
CA GLN A 215 4.03 -15.16 10.55
C GLN A 215 3.95 -14.99 9.04
N ALA A 216 5.09 -14.93 8.34
CA ALA A 216 5.14 -14.85 6.89
C ALA A 216 4.59 -16.13 6.22
N LEU A 217 4.88 -17.32 6.78
CA LEU A 217 4.28 -18.58 6.34
C LEU A 217 2.75 -18.58 6.49
N TRP A 218 2.22 -18.07 7.61
CA TRP A 218 0.78 -17.90 7.82
C TRP A 218 0.15 -16.86 6.89
N ASP A 219 0.89 -15.80 6.54
CA ASP A 219 0.42 -14.80 5.57
C ASP A 219 0.26 -15.43 4.17
N PHE A 220 1.14 -16.33 3.76
CA PHE A 220 0.97 -17.12 2.54
C PHE A 220 -0.23 -18.08 2.63
N GLU A 221 -0.36 -18.82 3.73
CA GLU A 221 -1.48 -19.74 3.98
C GLU A 221 -2.85 -19.06 3.84
N ARG A 222 -2.97 -17.82 4.35
CA ARG A 222 -4.21 -17.04 4.27
C ARG A 222 -4.68 -16.80 2.85
N ILE A 223 -3.76 -16.67 1.89
CA ILE A 223 -4.06 -16.55 0.47
C ILE A 223 -4.28 -17.95 -0.11
N ALA A 224 -3.34 -18.87 0.13
CA ALA A 224 -3.30 -20.19 -0.48
C ALA A 224 -4.53 -21.06 -0.23
N LYS A 225 -5.12 -20.99 0.97
CA LYS A 225 -6.36 -21.72 1.31
C LYS A 225 -7.57 -21.38 0.42
N ASN A 226 -7.50 -20.29 -0.34
CA ASN A 226 -8.58 -19.87 -1.23
C ASN A 226 -8.33 -20.27 -2.68
N PHE A 227 -7.23 -20.96 -3.01
CA PHE A 227 -6.93 -21.39 -4.37
C PHE A 227 -7.86 -22.51 -4.84
N ARG A 228 -8.26 -22.47 -6.12
CA ARG A 228 -9.03 -23.54 -6.77
C ARG A 228 -8.08 -24.65 -7.23
N PRO A 229 -8.57 -25.89 -7.41
CA PRO A 229 -7.76 -26.99 -7.95
C PRO A 229 -7.04 -26.66 -9.26
N THR A 230 -7.63 -25.84 -10.14
CA THR A 230 -7.01 -25.39 -11.40
C THR A 230 -5.80 -24.48 -11.14
N ASP A 231 -5.89 -23.61 -10.14
CA ASP A 231 -4.83 -22.65 -9.80
C ASP A 231 -3.58 -23.39 -9.30
N LEU A 232 -3.77 -24.49 -8.57
CA LEU A 232 -2.68 -25.31 -7.98
C LEU A 232 -1.74 -25.94 -9.03
N THR A 233 -2.18 -26.00 -10.30
CA THR A 233 -1.37 -26.56 -11.40
C THR A 233 -0.21 -25.64 -11.82
N HIS A 234 -0.26 -24.36 -11.44
CA HIS A 234 0.73 -23.35 -11.83
C HIS A 234 1.84 -23.18 -10.80
N THR A 235 2.50 -24.29 -10.44
CA THR A 235 3.49 -24.36 -9.35
C THR A 235 4.57 -23.29 -9.42
N SER A 236 5.12 -22.99 -10.60
CA SER A 236 6.20 -21.99 -10.75
C SER A 236 5.75 -20.57 -10.41
N GLU A 237 4.51 -20.21 -10.73
CA GLU A 237 3.96 -18.90 -10.38
C GLU A 237 3.61 -18.82 -8.90
N LEU A 238 3.10 -19.92 -8.32
CA LEU A 238 2.82 -20.00 -6.89
C LEU A 238 4.10 -19.87 -6.05
N VAL A 239 5.24 -20.40 -6.53
CA VAL A 239 6.54 -20.19 -5.88
C VAL A 239 6.97 -18.72 -5.94
N ARG A 240 6.79 -18.05 -7.09
CA ARG A 240 7.07 -16.59 -7.20
C ARG A 240 6.21 -15.79 -6.22
N MET A 241 4.91 -16.12 -6.15
CA MET A 241 3.98 -15.49 -5.21
C MET A 241 4.38 -15.74 -3.75
N LEU A 242 4.78 -16.96 -3.40
CA LEU A 242 5.30 -17.32 -2.08
C LEU A 242 6.51 -16.46 -1.71
N GLN A 243 7.52 -16.39 -2.58
CA GLN A 243 8.74 -15.61 -2.34
C GLN A 243 8.43 -14.13 -2.11
N ALA A 244 7.57 -13.53 -2.94
CA ALA A 244 7.15 -12.14 -2.82
C ALA A 244 6.41 -11.87 -1.49
N ILE A 245 5.43 -12.70 -1.13
CA ILE A 245 4.68 -12.57 0.12
C ILE A 245 5.61 -12.69 1.33
N LEU A 246 6.53 -13.66 1.31
CA LEU A 246 7.48 -13.86 2.40
C LEU A 246 8.39 -12.64 2.56
N ALA A 247 9.01 -12.17 1.47
CA ALA A 247 9.91 -11.02 1.48
C ALA A 247 9.21 -9.76 2.02
N LEU A 248 8.00 -9.46 1.50
CA LEU A 248 7.22 -8.30 1.93
C LEU A 248 6.74 -8.42 3.37
N SER A 249 6.26 -9.59 3.80
CA SER A 249 5.82 -9.80 5.19
C SER A 249 6.97 -9.63 6.17
N ILE A 250 8.15 -10.16 5.86
CA ILE A 250 9.35 -10.01 6.70
C ILE A 250 9.77 -8.54 6.81
N ASP A 251 9.84 -7.81 5.69
CA ASP A 251 10.29 -6.42 5.69
C ASP A 251 9.29 -5.48 6.38
N VAL A 252 7.99 -5.73 6.25
CA VAL A 252 6.96 -4.99 7.00
C VAL A 252 7.09 -5.23 8.50
N ARG A 253 7.29 -6.49 8.93
CA ARG A 253 7.34 -6.85 10.36
C ARG A 253 8.64 -6.45 11.05
N THR A 254 9.73 -6.37 10.29
CA THR A 254 11.01 -5.86 10.78
C THR A 254 11.06 -4.32 10.79
N GLY A 255 10.00 -3.65 10.32
CA GLY A 255 9.89 -2.20 10.27
C GLY A 255 10.70 -1.55 9.15
N ARG A 256 11.28 -2.33 8.24
CA ARG A 256 12.09 -1.84 7.11
C ARG A 256 11.23 -1.31 5.98
N LEU A 257 10.04 -1.88 5.79
CA LEU A 257 9.04 -1.43 4.84
C LEU A 257 7.80 -0.91 5.59
N PRO A 258 7.61 0.41 5.70
CA PRO A 258 6.39 0.98 6.28
C PRO A 258 5.15 0.52 5.50
N LYS A 259 4.05 0.23 6.20
CA LYS A 259 2.81 -0.28 5.59
C LYS A 259 2.24 0.70 4.56
N GLU A 260 2.38 2.00 4.81
CA GLU A 260 1.90 3.07 3.93
C GLU A 260 2.59 3.04 2.56
N GLN A 261 3.81 2.50 2.49
CA GLN A 261 4.58 2.37 1.26
C GLN A 261 4.15 1.18 0.41
N LEU A 262 3.26 0.29 0.91
CA LEU A 262 2.72 -0.82 0.12
C LEU A 262 1.90 -0.32 -1.08
N GLN A 263 1.32 0.88 -1.01
CA GLN A 263 0.64 1.49 -2.17
C GLN A 263 1.57 1.71 -3.36
N ASN A 264 2.88 1.85 -3.13
CA ASN A 264 3.86 2.02 -4.19
C ASN A 264 4.09 0.74 -5.00
N LEU A 265 3.63 -0.42 -4.52
CA LEU A 265 3.61 -1.67 -5.30
C LEU A 265 2.76 -1.52 -6.59
N LYS A 266 1.80 -0.59 -6.62
CA LYS A 266 1.00 -0.26 -7.82
C LYS A 266 1.82 0.42 -8.93
N THR A 267 2.98 0.96 -8.58
CA THR A 267 3.90 1.57 -9.55
C THR A 267 4.99 0.59 -9.91
N ASN A 268 5.11 0.28 -11.22
CA ASN A 268 6.15 -0.62 -11.70
C ASN A 268 7.54 -0.09 -11.29
N ARG A 269 8.42 -0.98 -10.83
CA ARG A 269 9.81 -0.69 -10.45
C ARG A 269 10.53 0.17 -11.48
N LEU A 270 10.36 -0.13 -12.77
CA LEU A 270 10.99 0.65 -13.84
C LEU A 270 10.49 2.11 -13.85
N SER A 271 9.20 2.34 -13.61
CA SER A 271 8.63 3.68 -13.49
C SER A 271 9.16 4.43 -12.27
N ARG A 272 9.42 3.72 -11.15
CA ARG A 272 10.06 4.28 -9.96
C ARG A 272 11.52 4.66 -10.21
N LEU A 273 12.27 3.83 -10.94
CA LEU A 273 13.67 4.11 -11.28
C LEU A 273 13.84 5.22 -12.33
N LEU A 274 12.95 5.29 -13.33
CA LEU A 274 13.00 6.29 -14.41
C LEU A 274 12.44 7.66 -14.00
N GLY A 275 11.59 7.72 -12.97
CA GLY A 275 10.98 8.96 -12.48
C GLY A 275 11.92 9.85 -11.67
N HIS A 276 13.13 9.38 -11.33
CA HIS A 276 14.00 10.06 -10.38
C HIS A 276 15.48 10.07 -10.80
N GLY A 277 16.18 11.18 -10.50
CA GLY A 277 17.61 11.36 -10.80
C GLY A 277 18.51 10.42 -9.98
N LYS A 278 19.74 10.19 -10.47
CA LYS A 278 20.71 9.22 -9.92
C LYS A 278 21.12 9.45 -8.45
N ASP A 279 20.90 10.64 -7.89
CA ASP A 279 21.36 11.05 -6.55
C ASP A 279 20.24 11.14 -5.49
N ARG A 280 19.11 10.46 -5.67
CA ARG A 280 18.06 10.43 -4.63
C ARG A 280 18.29 9.33 -3.60
N GLU A 281 17.81 9.56 -2.38
CA GLU A 281 17.63 8.48 -1.41
C GLU A 281 16.63 7.44 -1.95
N LYS A 282 17.01 6.17 -1.84
CA LYS A 282 16.15 5.05 -2.23
C LYS A 282 14.95 4.97 -1.29
N SER A 283 13.77 4.74 -1.87
CA SER A 283 12.56 4.46 -1.10
C SER A 283 12.70 3.14 -0.32
N PRO A 284 11.95 2.95 0.79
CA PRO A 284 11.96 1.70 1.53
C PRO A 284 11.70 0.45 0.66
N LEU A 285 10.81 0.57 -0.33
CA LEU A 285 10.51 -0.51 -1.27
C LEU A 285 11.68 -0.83 -2.22
N GLU A 286 12.43 0.19 -2.68
CA GLU A 286 13.65 -0.05 -3.47
C GLU A 286 14.75 -0.73 -2.63
N LEU A 287 14.86 -0.38 -1.34
CA LEU A 287 15.78 -1.06 -0.43
C LEU A 287 15.37 -2.52 -0.18
N SER A 288 14.07 -2.83 -0.17
CA SER A 288 13.58 -4.21 -0.16
C SER A 288 13.94 -4.93 -1.46
N GLU A 289 13.72 -4.32 -2.62
CA GLU A 289 14.09 -4.93 -3.92
C GLU A 289 15.59 -5.20 -4.04
N ASP A 290 16.45 -4.32 -3.52
CA ASP A 290 17.89 -4.54 -3.48
C ASP A 290 18.29 -5.68 -2.54
N ARG A 291 17.52 -5.91 -1.48
CA ARG A 291 17.74 -7.00 -0.52
C ARG A 291 17.40 -8.36 -1.11
N TYR A 292 16.42 -8.39 -2.01
CA TYR A 292 15.91 -9.60 -2.65
C TYR A 292 16.13 -9.55 -4.18
N PRO A 293 17.38 -9.58 -4.66
CA PRO A 293 17.71 -9.26 -6.05
C PRO A 293 17.09 -10.22 -7.08
N ASP A 294 16.89 -11.48 -6.70
CA ASP A 294 16.34 -12.53 -7.56
C ASP A 294 14.82 -12.72 -7.40
N ILE A 295 14.18 -11.92 -6.54
CA ILE A 295 12.75 -12.02 -6.24
C ILE A 295 12.02 -10.83 -6.85
N ASP A 296 11.06 -11.11 -7.72
CA ASP A 296 10.07 -10.11 -8.11
C ASP A 296 9.12 -9.89 -6.93
N LEU A 297 9.21 -8.72 -6.27
CA LEU A 297 8.32 -8.36 -5.16
C LEU A 297 6.91 -7.98 -5.63
N CYS A 298 6.71 -7.73 -6.93
CA CYS A 298 5.42 -7.44 -7.53
C CYS A 298 5.14 -8.39 -8.72
N PRO A 299 5.10 -9.72 -8.50
CA PRO A 299 4.85 -10.65 -9.59
C PRO A 299 3.44 -10.40 -10.14
N THR A 300 3.25 -10.64 -11.44
CA THR A 300 1.96 -10.38 -12.11
C THR A 300 0.78 -11.13 -11.50
N SER A 301 1.05 -12.25 -10.82
CA SER A 301 0.08 -13.07 -10.10
C SER A 301 -0.46 -12.46 -8.81
N LEU A 302 0.18 -11.41 -8.30
CA LEU A 302 -0.08 -10.87 -6.97
C LEU A 302 -0.58 -9.42 -7.07
N ASP A 303 -1.87 -9.21 -6.86
CA ASP A 303 -2.46 -7.87 -6.85
C ASP A 303 -1.93 -7.05 -5.66
N PRO A 304 -1.36 -5.85 -5.89
CA PRO A 304 -0.95 -4.94 -4.83
C PRO A 304 -2.03 -4.65 -3.77
N ASP A 305 -3.30 -4.57 -4.17
CA ASP A 305 -4.41 -4.32 -3.24
C ASP A 305 -4.68 -5.53 -2.32
N LEU A 306 -4.40 -6.74 -2.80
CA LEU A 306 -4.45 -7.95 -1.98
C LEU A 306 -3.33 -7.95 -0.93
N ILE A 307 -2.14 -7.48 -1.30
CA ILE A 307 -1.00 -7.35 -0.38
C ILE A 307 -1.23 -6.27 0.68
N ASP A 308 -1.77 -5.11 0.30
CA ASP A 308 -2.17 -4.08 1.27
C ASP A 308 -3.18 -4.66 2.28
N SER A 309 -4.20 -5.36 1.80
CA SER A 309 -5.21 -5.98 2.67
C SER A 309 -4.59 -7.03 3.62
N LEU A 310 -3.72 -7.90 3.08
CA LEU A 310 -3.03 -8.93 3.85
C LEU A 310 -2.11 -8.34 4.93
N LEU A 311 -1.21 -7.43 4.57
CA LEU A 311 -0.11 -7.00 5.44
C LEU A 311 -0.46 -5.76 6.26
N ALA A 312 -1.28 -4.85 5.73
CA ALA A 312 -1.72 -3.67 6.48
C ALA A 312 -2.88 -4.01 7.42
N ARG A 313 -3.91 -4.69 6.91
CA ARG A 313 -5.19 -4.95 7.63
C ARG A 313 -5.27 -6.34 8.27
N GLY A 314 -4.46 -7.29 7.83
CA GLY A 314 -4.36 -8.62 8.45
C GLY A 314 -5.42 -9.63 8.02
N TYR A 315 -6.20 -9.35 6.97
CA TYR A 315 -7.21 -10.25 6.43
C TYR A 315 -7.30 -10.16 4.91
N VAL A 316 -7.78 -11.24 4.28
CA VAL A 316 -8.07 -11.31 2.84
C VAL A 316 -9.45 -11.92 2.64
N GLU A 317 -10.25 -11.31 1.77
CA GLU A 317 -11.55 -11.84 1.38
C GLU A 317 -11.36 -12.93 0.31
N PRO A 318 -12.00 -14.11 0.43
CA PRO A 318 -11.85 -15.19 -0.56
C PRO A 318 -12.19 -14.74 -1.99
N SER A 319 -13.22 -13.92 -2.14
CA SER A 319 -13.62 -13.36 -3.45
C SER A 319 -12.58 -12.41 -4.04
N ALA A 320 -11.84 -11.67 -3.21
CA ALA A 320 -10.78 -10.78 -3.65
C ALA A 320 -9.55 -11.56 -4.12
N VAL A 321 -9.19 -12.66 -3.43
CA VAL A 321 -8.14 -13.57 -3.89
C VAL A 321 -8.49 -14.15 -5.26
N GLN A 322 -9.72 -14.65 -5.42
CA GLN A 322 -10.19 -15.19 -6.69
C GLN A 322 -10.19 -14.15 -7.81
N ALA A 323 -10.72 -12.95 -7.55
CA ALA A 323 -10.71 -11.86 -8.53
C ALA A 323 -9.29 -11.42 -8.92
N SER A 324 -8.32 -11.49 -8.01
CA SER A 324 -6.91 -11.25 -8.31
C SER A 324 -6.37 -12.31 -9.26
N LEU A 325 -6.55 -13.60 -8.93
CA LEU A 325 -6.06 -14.71 -9.76
C LEU A 325 -6.70 -14.68 -11.16
N ASP A 326 -8.00 -14.47 -11.25
CA ASP A 326 -8.73 -14.44 -12.54
C ASP A 326 -8.28 -13.33 -13.49
N ARG A 327 -7.53 -12.33 -13.00
CA ARG A 327 -6.99 -11.22 -13.81
C ARG A 327 -5.51 -11.38 -14.12
N SER A 328 -4.85 -12.40 -13.56
CA SER A 328 -3.41 -12.52 -13.56
C SER A 328 -2.94 -13.82 -14.20
N PRO A 329 -2.12 -13.77 -15.28
CA PRO A 329 -1.53 -14.97 -15.84
C PRO A 329 -0.64 -15.69 -14.82
N PRO A 330 -0.60 -17.03 -14.82
CA PRO A 330 -1.29 -17.95 -15.71
C PRO A 330 -2.70 -18.38 -15.26
N PHE A 331 -3.22 -17.84 -14.14
CA PHE A 331 -4.47 -18.28 -13.50
C PHE A 331 -5.76 -17.87 -14.23
N ILE A 332 -5.63 -17.10 -15.32
CA ILE A 332 -6.75 -16.67 -16.13
C ILE A 332 -7.37 -17.87 -16.85
N SER A 333 -8.66 -18.11 -16.65
CA SER A 333 -9.40 -19.12 -17.41
C SER A 333 -9.56 -18.69 -18.87
N ILE A 334 -9.16 -19.57 -19.80
CA ILE A 334 -9.28 -19.39 -21.26
C ILE A 334 -10.72 -19.05 -21.68
N ASP A 335 -11.72 -19.56 -20.95
CA ASP A 335 -13.14 -19.37 -21.30
C ASP A 335 -13.69 -17.99 -20.90
N THR A 336 -13.04 -17.30 -19.96
CA THR A 336 -13.48 -16.00 -19.45
C THR A 336 -12.70 -14.82 -20.03
N GLU A 337 -11.57 -15.10 -20.69
CA GLU A 337 -10.68 -14.05 -21.18
C GLU A 337 -11.19 -13.43 -22.51
N PRO A 338 -11.31 -12.09 -22.58
CA PRO A 338 -11.66 -11.40 -23.83
C PRO A 338 -10.76 -11.86 -24.98
N SER A 339 -11.36 -12.09 -26.15
CA SER A 339 -10.66 -12.65 -27.32
C SER A 339 -9.40 -11.86 -27.70
N TRP A 340 -9.37 -10.54 -27.50
CA TRP A 340 -8.20 -9.71 -27.75
C TRP A 340 -7.03 -10.00 -26.81
N ARG A 341 -7.26 -10.34 -25.54
CA ARG A 341 -6.18 -10.70 -24.60
C ARG A 341 -5.62 -12.08 -24.90
N ARG A 342 -6.49 -13.06 -25.21
CA ARG A 342 -6.05 -14.39 -25.66
C ARG A 342 -5.15 -14.30 -26.89
N ALA A 343 -5.55 -13.51 -27.88
CA ALA A 343 -4.74 -13.28 -29.07
C ALA A 343 -3.44 -12.51 -28.78
N TRP A 344 -3.43 -11.61 -27.78
CA TRP A 344 -2.23 -10.89 -27.35
C TRP A 344 -1.14 -11.84 -26.82
N TYR A 345 -1.50 -12.88 -26.07
CA TYR A 345 -0.55 -13.88 -25.56
C TYR A 345 -0.04 -14.87 -26.62
N GLY A 346 -0.39 -14.70 -27.89
CA GLY A 346 -0.05 -15.62 -28.99
C GLY A 346 1.44 -15.96 -29.11
N TYR A 347 2.34 -15.07 -28.71
CA TYR A 347 3.79 -15.35 -28.68
C TYR A 347 4.16 -16.55 -27.77
N ARG A 348 3.34 -16.85 -26.78
CA ARG A 348 3.54 -17.94 -25.80
C ARG A 348 2.70 -19.18 -26.09
N SER A 349 1.95 -19.18 -27.19
CA SER A 349 1.00 -20.23 -27.55
C SER A 349 1.56 -21.10 -28.67
N THR A 350 1.08 -22.34 -28.75
CA THR A 350 1.28 -23.19 -29.93
C THR A 350 0.51 -22.62 -31.14
N ASP A 351 0.88 -23.03 -32.36
CA ASP A 351 0.18 -22.59 -33.58
C ASP A 351 -1.32 -22.89 -33.56
N ALA A 352 -1.72 -24.03 -32.98
CA ALA A 352 -3.12 -24.42 -32.87
C ALA A 352 -3.90 -23.51 -31.89
N GLU A 353 -3.31 -23.21 -30.72
CA GLU A 353 -3.90 -22.32 -29.73
C GLU A 353 -3.96 -20.87 -30.23
N TYR A 354 -2.92 -20.43 -30.95
CA TYR A 354 -2.89 -19.13 -31.59
C TYR A 354 -3.99 -19.02 -32.64
N ALA A 355 -4.17 -20.04 -33.48
CA ALA A 355 -5.22 -20.06 -34.48
C ALA A 355 -6.64 -20.00 -33.88
N GLN A 356 -6.87 -20.72 -32.77
CA GLN A 356 -8.15 -20.65 -32.05
C GLN A 356 -8.40 -19.25 -31.46
N SER A 357 -7.37 -18.63 -30.90
CA SER A 357 -7.45 -17.29 -30.31
C SER A 357 -7.71 -16.22 -31.37
N MET A 358 -7.03 -16.30 -32.51
CA MET A 358 -7.23 -15.41 -33.65
C MET A 358 -8.61 -15.57 -34.26
N ALA A 359 -9.13 -16.79 -34.41
CA ALA A 359 -10.49 -17.02 -34.90
C ALA A 359 -11.56 -16.38 -34.00
N ALA A 360 -11.38 -16.45 -32.68
CA ALA A 360 -12.26 -15.77 -31.72
C ALA A 360 -12.17 -14.25 -31.85
N LEU A 361 -10.96 -13.70 -31.96
CA LEU A 361 -10.73 -12.27 -32.14
C LEU A 361 -11.37 -11.74 -33.43
N GLU A 362 -11.17 -12.44 -34.54
CA GLU A 362 -11.72 -12.05 -35.85
C GLU A 362 -13.25 -12.10 -35.88
N ARG A 363 -13.86 -13.09 -35.22
CA ARG A 363 -15.32 -13.17 -35.06
C ARG A 363 -15.86 -11.97 -34.27
N ASP A 364 -15.24 -11.65 -33.14
CA ASP A 364 -15.68 -10.55 -32.29
C ASP A 364 -15.43 -9.19 -32.98
N PHE A 365 -14.35 -9.09 -33.76
CA PHE A 365 -14.08 -7.94 -34.64
C PHE A 365 -15.12 -7.83 -35.76
N ALA A 366 -15.54 -8.92 -36.39
CA ALA A 366 -16.61 -8.88 -37.39
C ALA A 366 -17.97 -8.49 -36.78
N ALA A 367 -18.17 -8.79 -35.49
CA ALA A 367 -19.40 -8.49 -34.76
C ALA A 367 -19.43 -7.06 -34.15
N TYR A 368 -18.39 -6.25 -34.35
CA TYR A 368 -18.27 -4.92 -33.73
C TYR A 368 -18.33 -4.94 -32.19
N ALA A 369 -17.76 -5.98 -31.57
CA ALA A 369 -17.86 -6.21 -30.13
C ALA A 369 -16.99 -5.27 -29.28
N PHE A 370 -15.93 -4.69 -29.85
CA PHE A 370 -15.01 -3.80 -29.13
C PHE A 370 -15.39 -2.34 -29.32
N VAL A 371 -15.74 -1.66 -28.23
CA VAL A 371 -16.26 -0.27 -28.25
C VAL A 371 -15.41 0.74 -27.47
N GLU A 372 -14.49 0.26 -26.64
CA GLU A 372 -13.56 1.09 -25.87
C GLU A 372 -12.29 1.38 -26.65
N ALA A 373 -11.90 2.66 -26.76
CA ALA A 373 -10.74 3.07 -27.55
C ALA A 373 -9.43 2.34 -27.18
N PRO A 374 -9.08 2.15 -25.88
CA PRO A 374 -7.88 1.42 -25.51
C PRO A 374 -7.89 -0.05 -25.94
N ILE A 375 -9.06 -0.70 -25.94
CA ILE A 375 -9.21 -2.09 -26.39
C ILE A 375 -9.14 -2.17 -27.92
N ILE A 376 -9.79 -1.25 -28.63
CA ILE A 376 -9.74 -1.17 -30.10
C ILE A 376 -8.29 -1.08 -30.58
N MET A 377 -7.43 -0.32 -29.90
CA MET A 377 -6.01 -0.23 -30.27
C MET A 377 -5.22 -1.51 -30.03
N HIS A 378 -5.54 -2.29 -29.00
CA HIS A 378 -4.96 -3.63 -28.84
C HIS A 378 -5.33 -4.52 -30.01
N VAL A 379 -6.61 -4.55 -30.37
CA VAL A 379 -7.12 -5.34 -31.49
C VAL A 379 -6.44 -4.92 -32.80
N PHE A 380 -6.32 -3.62 -33.07
CA PHE A 380 -5.63 -3.13 -34.26
C PHE A 380 -4.15 -3.54 -34.28
N GLY A 381 -3.43 -3.41 -33.17
CA GLY A 381 -2.03 -3.83 -33.06
C GLY A 381 -1.87 -5.33 -33.33
N ILE A 382 -2.72 -6.17 -32.74
CA ILE A 382 -2.70 -7.63 -32.94
C ILE A 382 -2.98 -8.00 -34.40
N LEU A 383 -4.01 -7.41 -35.01
CA LEU A 383 -4.36 -7.68 -36.41
C LEU A 383 -3.28 -7.22 -37.39
N LEU A 384 -2.65 -6.06 -37.16
CA LEU A 384 -1.54 -5.57 -37.97
C LEU A 384 -0.32 -6.48 -37.84
N HIS A 385 -0.02 -6.93 -36.63
CA HIS A 385 1.09 -7.84 -36.37
C HIS A 385 0.88 -9.19 -37.06
N ALA A 386 -0.31 -9.77 -36.89
CA ALA A 386 -0.73 -11.01 -37.55
C ALA A 386 -0.55 -10.90 -39.08
N ALA A 387 -1.05 -9.82 -39.68
CA ALA A 387 -0.89 -9.57 -41.12
C ALA A 387 0.59 -9.46 -41.56
N ARG A 388 1.47 -8.91 -40.71
CA ARG A 388 2.90 -8.76 -41.02
C ARG A 388 3.66 -10.09 -40.98
N ILE A 389 3.29 -10.98 -40.06
CA ILE A 389 3.89 -12.32 -39.98
C ILE A 389 3.26 -13.30 -41.00
N GLY A 390 2.37 -12.83 -41.86
CA GLY A 390 1.71 -13.64 -42.89
C GLY A 390 0.48 -14.40 -42.41
N TYR A 391 -0.06 -14.08 -41.23
CA TYR A 391 -1.28 -14.68 -40.71
C TYR A 391 -2.52 -13.90 -41.17
N GLY A 392 -3.41 -14.56 -41.92
CA GLY A 392 -4.69 -14.00 -42.34
C GLY A 392 -4.60 -13.02 -43.52
N LYS A 393 -5.16 -11.81 -43.34
CA LYS A 393 -5.26 -10.78 -44.40
C LYS A 393 -3.93 -10.06 -44.61
N THR A 394 -3.78 -9.43 -45.78
CA THR A 394 -2.61 -8.56 -46.03
C THR A 394 -2.68 -7.28 -45.20
N LEU A 395 -1.52 -6.66 -44.93
CA LEU A 395 -1.43 -5.42 -44.15
C LEU A 395 -2.37 -4.31 -44.68
N ALA A 396 -2.44 -4.15 -46.00
CA ALA A 396 -3.32 -3.17 -46.64
C ALA A 396 -4.82 -3.48 -46.44
N GLN A 397 -5.20 -4.76 -46.51
CA GLN A 397 -6.57 -5.20 -46.24
C GLN A 397 -6.94 -5.00 -44.77
N THR A 398 -6.03 -5.30 -43.85
CA THR A 398 -6.22 -5.12 -42.40
C THR A 398 -6.41 -3.65 -42.05
N GLN A 399 -5.57 -2.75 -42.58
CA GLN A 399 -5.75 -1.31 -42.35
C GLN A 399 -7.11 -0.81 -42.84
N LYS A 400 -7.53 -1.24 -44.04
CA LYS A 400 -8.83 -0.88 -44.60
C LYS A 400 -9.97 -1.38 -43.71
N ALA A 401 -9.89 -2.62 -43.21
CA ALA A 401 -10.87 -3.18 -42.30
C ALA A 401 -10.93 -2.42 -40.96
N CYS A 402 -9.78 -2.06 -40.38
CA CYS A 402 -9.72 -1.29 -39.14
C CYS A 402 -10.36 0.11 -39.30
N ARG A 403 -10.13 0.80 -40.43
CA ARG A 403 -10.78 2.09 -40.69
C ARG A 403 -12.29 1.95 -40.81
N ALA A 404 -12.76 0.97 -41.61
CA ALA A 404 -14.18 0.68 -41.75
C ALA A 404 -14.84 0.32 -40.41
N TYR A 405 -14.11 -0.36 -39.53
CA TYR A 405 -14.55 -0.68 -38.18
C TYR A 405 -14.85 0.58 -37.35
N VAL A 406 -13.92 1.54 -37.35
CA VAL A 406 -14.14 2.84 -36.68
C VAL A 406 -15.33 3.59 -37.29
N ASP A 407 -15.44 3.61 -38.63
CA ASP A 407 -16.52 4.31 -39.32
C ASP A 407 -17.90 3.78 -38.95
N ASP A 408 -18.07 2.45 -38.87
CA ASP A 408 -19.32 1.82 -38.45
C ASP A 408 -19.67 2.17 -36.99
N LEU A 409 -18.70 2.07 -36.08
CA LEU A 409 -18.95 2.40 -34.68
C LEU A 409 -19.37 3.87 -34.50
N VAL A 410 -18.79 4.79 -35.28
CA VAL A 410 -19.18 6.20 -35.30
C VAL A 410 -20.58 6.37 -35.88
N ALA A 411 -20.88 5.74 -37.03
CA ALA A 411 -22.17 5.83 -37.69
C ALA A 411 -23.31 5.32 -36.80
N ASN A 412 -23.06 4.27 -36.02
CA ASN A 412 -24.02 3.63 -35.13
C ASN A 412 -23.96 4.14 -33.68
N ASN A 413 -23.20 5.19 -33.37
CA ASN A 413 -23.02 5.74 -32.02
C ASN A 413 -22.60 4.69 -30.96
N LYS A 414 -21.85 3.66 -31.35
CA LYS A 414 -21.41 2.57 -30.46
C LYS A 414 -20.10 2.85 -29.71
N LEU A 415 -19.30 3.81 -30.17
CA LEU A 415 -18.06 4.18 -29.48
C LEU A 415 -18.35 4.66 -28.05
N VAL A 416 -17.63 4.08 -27.08
CA VAL A 416 -17.65 4.57 -25.69
C VAL A 416 -16.85 5.88 -25.64
N LEU A 417 -17.56 6.98 -25.43
CA LEU A 417 -16.99 8.32 -25.36
C LEU A 417 -16.83 8.73 -23.90
N THR A 418 -15.58 8.91 -23.45
CA THR A 418 -15.25 9.45 -22.12
C THR A 418 -14.51 10.78 -22.25
N THR A 419 -14.60 11.64 -21.23
CA THR A 419 -13.89 12.93 -21.22
C THR A 419 -12.38 12.74 -21.25
N ALA A 420 -11.87 11.63 -20.72
CA ALA A 420 -10.48 11.22 -20.88
C ALA A 420 -10.07 11.09 -22.36
N PHE A 421 -10.93 10.51 -23.20
CA PHE A 421 -10.62 10.31 -24.62
C PHE A 421 -10.67 11.59 -25.46
N SER A 422 -11.41 12.62 -25.03
CA SER A 422 -11.41 13.92 -25.71
C SER A 422 -10.04 14.62 -25.70
N LYS A 423 -9.17 14.24 -24.76
CA LYS A 423 -7.80 14.74 -24.62
C LYS A 423 -6.75 13.86 -25.30
N GLY A 424 -7.20 12.83 -26.03
CA GLY A 424 -6.36 11.76 -26.56
C GLY A 424 -6.17 10.64 -25.53
N PHE A 425 -6.27 9.40 -25.97
CA PHE A 425 -5.87 8.25 -25.15
C PHE A 425 -4.39 7.93 -25.42
N ARG A 426 -3.65 7.52 -24.39
CA ARG A 426 -2.22 7.23 -24.49
C ARG A 426 -1.99 5.82 -25.05
N THR A 427 -1.16 5.71 -26.08
CA THR A 427 -0.72 4.42 -26.65
C THR A 427 0.72 4.03 -26.30
N ASP A 428 1.41 4.83 -25.49
CA ASP A 428 2.82 4.65 -25.18
C ASP A 428 3.13 3.66 -24.05
N THR A 429 2.10 3.20 -23.33
CA THR A 429 2.25 2.35 -22.13
C THR A 429 1.46 1.05 -22.22
N GLY A 430 0.25 1.07 -22.79
CA GLY A 430 -0.64 -0.09 -22.87
C GLY A 430 -1.98 0.12 -22.17
N TYR A 431 -2.80 -0.93 -22.10
CA TYR A 431 -4.07 -0.94 -21.37
C TYR A 431 -4.34 -2.33 -20.78
N GLY A 432 -4.94 -2.38 -19.59
CA GLY A 432 -5.28 -3.64 -18.92
C GLY A 432 -4.08 -4.48 -18.50
N GLY A 433 -2.93 -3.84 -18.21
CA GLY A 433 -1.67 -4.50 -17.86
C GLY A 433 -0.86 -5.02 -19.05
N LEU A 434 -1.33 -4.78 -20.28
CA LEU A 434 -0.70 -5.25 -21.51
C LEU A 434 -0.26 -4.09 -22.39
N GLY A 435 0.97 -4.15 -22.90
CA GLY A 435 1.51 -3.17 -23.85
C GLY A 435 0.89 -3.31 -25.24
N TYR A 436 0.80 -2.23 -26.01
CA TYR A 436 0.29 -2.30 -27.38
C TYR A 436 1.28 -2.96 -28.34
N THR A 437 0.79 -3.88 -29.17
CA THR A 437 1.58 -4.51 -30.23
C THR A 437 1.77 -3.55 -31.40
N ASP A 438 2.94 -3.56 -32.04
CA ASP A 438 3.25 -2.78 -33.25
C ASP A 438 3.15 -1.24 -33.11
N VAL A 439 3.22 -0.71 -31.89
CA VAL A 439 3.03 0.73 -31.60
C VAL A 439 3.92 1.68 -32.41
N ASN A 440 5.13 1.26 -32.77
CA ASN A 440 6.09 2.10 -33.48
C ASN A 440 5.88 2.14 -34.99
N THR A 441 4.96 1.33 -35.51
CA THR A 441 4.76 1.16 -36.95
C THR A 441 3.94 2.32 -37.54
N PRO A 442 4.22 2.74 -38.79
CA PRO A 442 3.43 3.78 -39.45
C PRO A 442 1.95 3.41 -39.54
N GLU A 443 1.65 2.13 -39.73
CA GLU A 443 0.28 1.64 -39.85
C GLU A 443 -0.52 1.82 -38.56
N PHE A 444 0.08 1.50 -37.41
CA PHE A 444 -0.54 1.66 -36.10
C PHE A 444 -0.80 3.14 -35.79
N LYS A 445 0.22 4.00 -35.95
CA LYS A 445 0.11 5.45 -35.70
C LYS A 445 -0.95 6.13 -36.58
N ASN A 446 -1.09 5.67 -37.81
CA ASN A 446 -2.13 6.14 -38.73
C ASN A 446 -3.54 5.77 -38.26
N LEU A 447 -3.72 4.57 -37.69
CA LEU A 447 -5.01 4.14 -37.12
C LEU A 447 -5.31 4.83 -35.79
N GLU A 448 -4.30 5.03 -34.94
CA GLU A 448 -4.42 5.80 -33.70
C GLU A 448 -4.89 7.24 -33.97
N THR A 449 -4.24 7.91 -34.93
CA THR A 449 -4.62 9.26 -35.36
C THR A 449 -6.05 9.28 -35.90
N TYR A 450 -6.42 8.25 -36.67
CA TYR A 450 -7.77 8.11 -37.23
C TYR A 450 -8.83 7.95 -36.14
N LEU A 451 -8.62 7.01 -35.21
CA LEU A 451 -9.54 6.74 -34.10
C LEU A 451 -9.69 7.98 -33.20
N THR A 452 -8.58 8.63 -32.85
CA THR A 452 -8.58 9.87 -32.04
C THR A 452 -9.37 10.98 -32.74
N THR A 453 -9.15 11.18 -34.04
CA THR A 453 -9.88 12.17 -34.83
C THR A 453 -11.38 11.86 -34.87
N SER A 454 -11.74 10.59 -35.04
CA SER A 454 -13.13 10.12 -35.06
C SER A 454 -13.84 10.29 -33.72
N ILE A 455 -13.15 9.96 -32.62
CA ILE A 455 -13.62 10.19 -31.24
C ILE A 455 -13.88 11.68 -31.01
N ASN A 456 -12.93 12.54 -31.38
CA ASN A 456 -13.08 13.99 -31.20
C ASN A 456 -14.26 14.55 -32.00
N LYS A 457 -14.43 14.11 -33.26
CA LYS A 457 -15.59 14.48 -34.08
C LYS A 457 -16.91 14.00 -33.46
N ALA A 458 -16.95 12.77 -32.94
CA ALA A 458 -18.14 12.22 -32.29
C ALA A 458 -18.48 12.98 -31.00
N TRP A 459 -17.46 13.33 -30.20
CA TRP A 459 -17.58 14.19 -29.02
C TRP A 459 -18.16 15.56 -29.38
N SER A 460 -17.61 16.25 -30.38
CA SER A 460 -18.09 17.58 -30.80
C SER A 460 -19.56 17.58 -31.23
N ARG A 461 -20.07 16.47 -31.77
CA ARG A 461 -21.51 16.32 -32.11
C ARG A 461 -22.41 16.20 -30.88
N LYS A 462 -21.90 15.64 -29.77
CA LYS A 462 -22.65 15.51 -28.51
C LYS A 462 -22.67 16.79 -27.66
N LEU A 463 -21.65 17.66 -27.81
CA LEU A 463 -21.52 18.87 -26.98
C LEU A 463 -22.77 19.77 -26.95
N PRO A 464 -23.47 20.05 -28.07
CA PRO A 464 -24.67 20.89 -28.01
C PRO A 464 -25.81 20.29 -27.20
N ALA A 465 -26.03 18.97 -27.28
CA ALA A 465 -27.07 18.28 -26.52
C ALA A 465 -26.74 18.27 -25.02
N LEU A 466 -25.49 17.95 -24.66
CA LEU A 466 -25.01 17.99 -23.28
C LEU A 466 -25.08 19.41 -22.69
N ALA A 467 -24.81 20.45 -23.49
CA ALA A 467 -24.95 21.84 -23.06
C ALA A 467 -26.41 22.22 -22.80
N ALA A 468 -27.36 21.69 -23.58
CA ALA A 468 -28.78 21.87 -23.33
C ALA A 468 -29.21 21.17 -22.03
N GLU A 469 -28.78 19.94 -21.80
CA GLU A 469 -29.02 19.21 -20.54
C GLU A 469 -28.46 19.96 -19.32
N LEU A 470 -27.24 20.51 -19.43
CA LEU A 470 -26.66 21.34 -18.37
C LEU A 470 -27.41 22.65 -18.16
N HIS A 471 -27.96 23.25 -19.22
CA HIS A 471 -28.81 24.44 -19.08
C HIS A 471 -30.13 24.11 -18.39
N ASP A 472 -30.71 22.94 -18.64
CA ASP A 472 -31.91 22.47 -17.93
C ASP A 472 -31.58 22.10 -16.47
N MET A 473 -30.42 21.51 -16.21
CA MET A 473 -29.92 21.28 -14.86
C MET A 473 -29.76 22.60 -14.09
N LEU A 474 -29.24 23.66 -14.71
CA LEU A 474 -29.17 24.98 -14.07
C LEU A 474 -30.55 25.51 -13.65
N LYS A 475 -31.65 25.10 -14.32
CA LYS A 475 -33.01 25.50 -13.93
C LYS A 475 -33.54 24.67 -12.76
N ALA A 476 -33.27 23.37 -12.76
CA ALA A 476 -33.81 22.42 -11.79
C ALA A 476 -32.96 22.30 -10.51
N ASP A 477 -31.64 22.24 -10.66
CA ASP A 477 -30.64 22.09 -9.60
C ASP A 477 -29.36 22.89 -9.93
N PRO A 478 -29.33 24.19 -9.56
CA PRO A 478 -28.17 25.06 -9.78
C PRO A 478 -26.91 24.62 -9.02
N GLU A 479 -27.07 23.90 -7.91
CA GLU A 479 -25.95 23.39 -7.12
C GLU A 479 -25.26 22.25 -7.88
N GLN A 480 -26.04 21.29 -8.39
CA GLN A 480 -25.53 20.21 -9.24
C GLN A 480 -24.87 20.75 -10.50
N PHE A 481 -25.44 21.77 -11.16
CA PHE A 481 -24.81 22.45 -12.30
C PHE A 481 -23.42 22.97 -11.93
N THR A 482 -23.31 23.65 -10.78
CA THR A 482 -22.05 24.22 -10.30
C THR A 482 -21.05 23.11 -9.97
N GLN A 483 -21.48 22.03 -9.33
CA GLN A 483 -20.64 20.87 -9.02
C GLN A 483 -20.08 20.20 -10.29
N GLN A 484 -20.90 20.06 -11.33
CA GLN A 484 -20.52 19.40 -12.58
C GLN A 484 -19.55 20.23 -13.44
N THR A 485 -19.63 21.56 -13.33
CA THR A 485 -18.88 22.50 -14.20
C THR A 485 -17.64 23.11 -13.54
N THR A 486 -17.39 22.84 -12.26
CA THR A 486 -16.27 23.42 -11.48
C THR A 486 -15.46 22.34 -10.78
N ILE A 487 -14.18 22.61 -10.53
CA ILE A 487 -13.35 21.75 -9.67
C ILE A 487 -13.82 21.91 -8.23
N ASN A 488 -14.18 20.81 -7.57
CA ASN A 488 -14.59 20.79 -6.17
C ASN A 488 -14.21 19.46 -5.49
N ASN A 489 -14.39 19.40 -4.17
CA ASN A 489 -14.11 18.21 -3.36
C ASN A 489 -15.36 17.34 -3.12
N SER A 490 -16.38 17.45 -3.97
CA SER A 490 -17.60 16.64 -3.84
C SER A 490 -17.29 15.18 -4.16
N PRO A 491 -17.92 14.21 -3.45
CA PRO A 491 -17.84 12.80 -3.81
C PRO A 491 -18.42 12.51 -5.21
N ASN A 492 -19.27 13.40 -5.73
CA ASN A 492 -19.74 13.34 -7.12
C ASN A 492 -18.71 13.97 -8.05
N CYS A 493 -18.10 13.17 -8.94
CA CYS A 493 -17.10 13.64 -9.90
C CYS A 493 -17.63 14.81 -10.74
N SER A 494 -16.89 15.92 -10.76
CA SER A 494 -17.09 17.01 -11.72
C SER A 494 -16.79 16.48 -13.13
N VAL A 495 -17.80 16.10 -13.91
CA VAL A 495 -17.54 15.46 -15.21
C VAL A 495 -17.07 16.48 -16.25
N TYR A 496 -17.55 17.72 -16.16
CA TYR A 496 -17.43 18.72 -17.21
C TYR A 496 -16.55 19.93 -16.87
N TRP A 497 -15.82 19.90 -15.74
CA TRP A 497 -15.00 21.04 -15.31
C TRP A 497 -13.93 21.47 -16.33
N ASN A 498 -13.47 20.54 -17.18
CA ASN A 498 -12.43 20.77 -18.19
C ASN A 498 -12.90 20.61 -19.64
N VAL A 499 -14.20 20.53 -19.88
CA VAL A 499 -14.79 20.34 -21.22
C VAL A 499 -15.38 21.66 -21.69
N SER A 500 -14.98 22.16 -22.87
CA SER A 500 -15.56 23.38 -23.45
C SER A 500 -16.96 23.09 -24.00
N LEU A 501 -17.98 23.46 -23.23
CA LEU A 501 -19.37 23.17 -23.57
C LEU A 501 -20.30 24.36 -23.37
N LEU A 502 -20.00 25.27 -22.42
CA LEU A 502 -20.93 26.35 -22.06
C LEU A 502 -21.16 27.31 -23.23
N GLN A 503 -20.18 27.41 -24.14
CA GLN A 503 -20.28 28.17 -25.38
C GLN A 503 -21.45 27.75 -26.29
N HIS A 504 -21.96 26.53 -26.15
CA HIS A 504 -23.10 26.03 -26.92
C HIS A 504 -24.46 26.50 -26.35
N ILE A 505 -24.48 27.04 -25.13
CA ILE A 505 -25.69 27.62 -24.54
C ILE A 505 -25.85 29.05 -25.07
N ALA A 506 -27.05 29.45 -25.50
CA ALA A 506 -27.28 30.83 -25.93
C ALA A 506 -27.03 31.82 -24.76
N PRO A 507 -26.13 32.82 -24.90
CA PRO A 507 -25.75 33.71 -23.79
C PRO A 507 -26.93 34.45 -23.14
N ALA A 508 -27.93 34.82 -23.95
CA ALA A 508 -29.14 35.49 -23.47
C ALA A 508 -30.02 34.53 -22.65
N ALA A 509 -30.16 33.28 -23.09
CA ALA A 509 -30.95 32.27 -22.40
C ALA A 509 -30.31 31.90 -21.04
N PHE A 510 -28.99 31.73 -21.01
CA PHE A 510 -28.25 31.50 -19.76
C PHE A 510 -28.43 32.67 -18.79
N ALA A 511 -28.25 33.91 -19.27
CA ALA A 511 -28.42 35.10 -18.44
C ALA A 511 -29.85 35.22 -17.88
N GLN A 512 -30.88 34.94 -18.69
CA GLN A 512 -32.27 34.93 -18.22
C GLN A 512 -32.51 33.89 -17.13
N THR A 513 -32.01 32.66 -17.31
CA THR A 513 -32.09 31.62 -16.28
C THR A 513 -31.41 32.08 -14.99
N LEU A 514 -30.22 32.66 -15.07
CA LEU A 514 -29.50 33.15 -13.90
C LEU A 514 -30.23 34.29 -13.16
N LEU A 515 -30.98 35.13 -13.88
CA LEU A 515 -31.70 36.27 -13.31
C LEU A 515 -32.95 35.87 -12.52
N VAL A 516 -33.52 34.70 -12.79
CA VAL A 516 -34.71 34.20 -12.08
C VAL A 516 -34.38 33.33 -10.87
N LEU A 517 -33.11 32.98 -10.67
CA LEU A 517 -32.67 32.21 -9.50
C LEU A 517 -32.75 33.06 -8.21
N GLU A 518 -32.95 32.37 -7.09
CA GLU A 518 -32.85 32.98 -5.76
C GLU A 518 -31.47 33.64 -5.56
N PRO A 519 -31.40 34.76 -4.81
CA PRO A 519 -30.18 35.56 -4.71
C PRO A 519 -28.90 34.84 -4.31
N ASN A 520 -28.98 33.95 -3.32
CA ASN A 520 -27.81 33.20 -2.85
C ASN A 520 -27.33 32.22 -3.93
N THR A 521 -28.27 31.59 -4.61
CA THR A 521 -28.02 30.66 -5.71
C THR A 521 -27.41 31.38 -6.93
N GLN A 522 -27.87 32.59 -7.23
CA GLN A 522 -27.27 33.43 -8.27
C GLN A 522 -25.80 33.75 -7.96
N ILE A 523 -25.48 34.11 -6.71
CA ILE A 523 -24.10 34.38 -6.28
C ILE A 523 -23.25 33.12 -6.42
N MET A 524 -23.75 31.97 -5.94
CA MET A 524 -23.07 30.67 -6.02
C MET A 524 -22.73 30.28 -7.46
N VAL A 525 -23.67 30.39 -8.39
CA VAL A 525 -23.42 30.05 -9.80
C VAL A 525 -22.39 31.01 -10.42
N ILE A 526 -22.44 32.31 -10.10
CA ILE A 526 -21.45 33.29 -10.59
C ILE A 526 -20.05 32.99 -10.02
N GLN A 527 -19.95 32.66 -8.73
CA GLN A 527 -18.71 32.23 -8.09
C GLN A 527 -18.17 30.94 -8.72
N GLY A 528 -19.07 30.00 -9.03
CA GLY A 528 -18.72 28.76 -9.73
C GLY A 528 -18.13 29.03 -11.11
N LEU A 529 -18.78 29.89 -11.90
CA LEU A 529 -18.24 30.32 -13.20
C LEU A 529 -16.87 30.97 -13.05
N ALA A 530 -16.66 31.84 -12.05
CA ALA A 530 -15.35 32.43 -11.83
C ALA A 530 -14.30 31.37 -11.50
N THR A 531 -14.61 30.44 -10.58
CA THR A 531 -13.74 29.33 -10.19
C THR A 531 -13.35 28.45 -11.38
N ARG A 532 -14.28 28.18 -12.30
CA ARG A 532 -14.04 27.42 -13.54
C ARG A 532 -12.91 28.02 -14.38
N TYR A 533 -12.82 29.35 -14.45
CA TYR A 533 -11.84 30.05 -15.28
C TYR A 533 -10.59 30.52 -14.50
N GLU A 534 -10.67 30.73 -13.19
CA GLU A 534 -9.54 31.09 -12.33
C GLU A 534 -8.65 29.90 -11.97
N ARG A 535 -9.25 28.73 -11.72
CA ARG A 535 -8.54 27.53 -11.25
C ARG A 535 -8.44 26.43 -12.32
N GLY A 536 -9.18 26.54 -13.43
CA GLY A 536 -9.22 25.54 -14.50
C GLY A 536 -8.05 25.65 -15.48
N HIS A 537 -7.06 24.76 -15.35
CA HIS A 537 -5.82 24.71 -16.14
C HIS A 537 -5.98 24.36 -17.65
N SER A 538 -7.16 24.52 -18.26
CA SER A 538 -7.35 24.23 -19.69
C SER A 538 -7.37 25.52 -20.51
N ALA A 539 -6.23 25.83 -21.15
CA ALA A 539 -6.12 26.95 -22.09
C ALA A 539 -7.22 26.90 -23.18
N GLU A 540 -7.66 25.69 -23.57
CA GLU A 540 -8.72 25.48 -24.55
C GLU A 540 -10.09 25.94 -24.05
N VAL A 541 -10.46 25.62 -22.80
CA VAL A 541 -11.74 26.05 -22.19
C VAL A 541 -11.78 27.58 -22.10
N CYS A 542 -10.70 28.20 -21.66
CA CYS A 542 -10.62 29.66 -21.58
C CYS A 542 -10.70 30.31 -22.98
N ALA A 543 -9.97 29.79 -23.96
CA ALA A 543 -9.96 30.33 -25.32
C ALA A 543 -11.34 30.31 -25.98
N THR A 544 -12.15 29.29 -25.68
CA THR A 544 -13.43 29.04 -26.32
C THR A 544 -14.62 29.64 -25.55
N GLU A 545 -14.63 29.53 -24.21
CA GLU A 545 -15.76 29.96 -23.39
C GLU A 545 -15.68 31.41 -22.87
N LEU A 546 -14.49 32.02 -22.72
CA LEU A 546 -14.41 33.43 -22.26
C LEU A 546 -15.13 34.42 -23.20
N PRO A 547 -15.07 34.29 -24.54
CA PRO A 547 -15.90 35.09 -25.44
C PRO A 547 -17.40 34.91 -25.23
N TRP A 548 -17.84 33.72 -24.83
CA TRP A 548 -19.22 33.42 -24.46
C TRP A 548 -19.58 34.08 -23.12
N LEU A 549 -18.72 33.96 -22.09
CA LEU A 549 -18.90 34.59 -20.78
C LEU A 549 -18.99 36.11 -20.91
N ALA A 550 -18.18 36.72 -21.79
CA ALA A 550 -18.24 38.16 -22.09
C ALA A 550 -19.60 38.59 -22.65
N LYS A 551 -20.28 37.72 -23.42
CA LYS A 551 -21.65 37.96 -23.90
C LYS A 551 -22.64 37.84 -22.75
N VAL A 552 -22.54 36.82 -21.90
CA VAL A 552 -23.39 36.63 -20.71
C VAL A 552 -23.27 37.83 -19.75
N TYR A 553 -22.05 38.23 -19.40
CA TYR A 553 -21.78 39.39 -18.54
C TYR A 553 -22.43 40.67 -19.06
N ARG A 554 -22.38 40.92 -20.39
CA ARG A 554 -23.05 42.08 -21.00
C ARG A 554 -24.58 42.00 -20.89
N GLN A 555 -25.18 40.82 -20.97
CA GLN A 555 -26.62 40.66 -20.78
C GLN A 555 -27.02 40.92 -19.34
N LEU A 556 -26.27 40.39 -18.36
CA LEU A 556 -26.51 40.63 -16.94
C LEU A 556 -26.36 42.11 -16.57
N ARG A 557 -25.31 42.79 -17.06
CA ARG A 557 -25.10 44.25 -16.89
C ARG A 557 -26.18 45.11 -17.53
N LYS A 558 -26.85 44.64 -18.58
CA LYS A 558 -28.02 45.34 -19.15
C LYS A 558 -29.24 45.18 -18.23
N ALA A 559 -29.44 43.98 -17.70
CA ALA A 559 -30.55 43.69 -16.79
C ALA A 559 -30.49 44.48 -15.48
N THR A 560 -29.30 44.80 -14.95
CA THR A 560 -29.18 45.59 -13.71
C THR A 560 -29.88 46.95 -13.77
N ARG A 561 -30.01 47.56 -14.96
CA ARG A 561 -30.68 48.86 -15.17
C ARG A 561 -32.18 48.84 -14.86
N ILE A 562 -32.82 47.68 -14.96
CA ILE A 562 -34.27 47.50 -14.75
C ILE A 562 -34.59 46.80 -13.42
N LEU A 563 -33.59 46.31 -12.70
CA LEU A 563 -33.77 45.69 -11.38
C LEU A 563 -33.96 46.74 -10.27
N GLY A 564 -34.65 46.35 -9.19
CA GLY A 564 -34.80 47.15 -7.98
C GLY A 564 -33.46 47.39 -7.24
N PRO A 565 -33.39 48.34 -6.29
CA PRO A 565 -32.13 48.83 -5.74
C PRO A 565 -31.22 47.74 -5.14
N MET A 566 -31.78 46.86 -4.32
CA MET A 566 -31.00 45.79 -3.66
C MET A 566 -30.53 44.72 -4.64
N SER A 567 -31.40 44.28 -5.56
CA SER A 567 -31.04 43.29 -6.59
C SER A 567 -30.00 43.84 -7.57
N ARG A 568 -30.11 45.12 -7.93
CA ARG A 568 -29.10 45.83 -8.73
C ARG A 568 -27.76 45.87 -8.02
N TYR A 569 -27.73 46.35 -6.76
CA TYR A 569 -26.51 46.42 -5.97
C TYR A 569 -25.84 45.04 -5.85
N ARG A 570 -26.60 44.02 -5.45
CA ARG A 570 -26.10 42.65 -5.31
C ARG A 570 -25.50 42.12 -6.61
N LEU A 571 -26.21 42.26 -7.73
CA LEU A 571 -25.76 41.74 -9.02
C LEU A 571 -24.55 42.54 -9.53
N ASP A 572 -24.56 43.87 -9.47
CA ASP A 572 -23.41 44.69 -9.89
C ASP A 572 -22.15 44.39 -9.06
N THR A 573 -22.27 44.28 -7.73
CA THR A 573 -21.14 43.93 -6.85
C THR A 573 -20.61 42.53 -7.13
N THR A 574 -21.50 41.53 -7.28
CA THR A 574 -21.11 40.15 -7.59
C THR A 574 -20.41 40.05 -8.95
N LEU A 575 -20.96 40.72 -9.98
CA LEU A 575 -20.38 40.73 -11.32
C LEU A 575 -19.02 41.44 -11.36
N ALA A 576 -18.89 42.57 -10.65
CA ALA A 576 -17.64 43.32 -10.56
C ALA A 576 -16.53 42.54 -9.84
N HIS A 577 -16.90 41.76 -8.81
CA HIS A 577 -15.94 41.00 -8.03
C HIS A 577 -15.49 39.70 -8.73
N TYR A 578 -16.43 38.94 -9.32
CA TYR A 578 -16.13 37.59 -9.82
C TYR A 578 -15.93 37.50 -11.35
N LEU A 579 -16.74 38.19 -12.16
CA LEU A 579 -16.69 38.00 -13.61
C LEU A 579 -15.87 39.08 -14.34
N ALA A 580 -15.90 40.32 -13.85
CA ALA A 580 -15.17 41.42 -14.49
C ALA A 580 -13.64 41.21 -14.56
N PRO A 581 -12.97 40.62 -13.54
CA PRO A 581 -11.52 40.35 -13.61
C PRO A 581 -11.11 39.36 -14.69
N LEU A 582 -12.04 38.51 -15.14
CA LEU A 582 -11.78 37.44 -16.12
C LEU A 582 -11.90 37.90 -17.58
N LEU A 583 -12.47 39.08 -17.80
CA LEU A 583 -12.76 39.60 -19.12
C LEU A 583 -11.73 40.67 -19.50
N PRO A 584 -11.21 40.66 -20.73
CA PRO A 584 -10.23 41.65 -21.17
C PRO A 584 -10.81 43.06 -21.03
N SER A 585 -10.04 43.96 -20.40
CA SER A 585 -10.40 45.38 -20.32
C SER A 585 -10.44 45.98 -21.74
N LYS A 586 -11.40 46.87 -21.99
CA LYS A 586 -11.55 47.56 -23.30
C LYS A 586 -10.34 48.42 -23.70
N SER A 587 -9.24 48.44 -22.93
CA SER A 587 -8.07 49.31 -23.14
C SER A 587 -6.82 48.62 -23.70
N GLU A 588 -6.84 47.32 -24.01
CA GLU A 588 -5.62 46.61 -24.47
C GLU A 588 -5.61 46.16 -25.94
N SER A 589 -6.65 46.46 -26.74
CA SER A 589 -6.64 46.13 -28.17
C SER A 589 -5.96 47.17 -29.08
N GLU A 590 -5.38 48.24 -28.54
CA GLU A 590 -4.61 49.23 -29.32
C GLU A 590 -3.34 49.66 -28.57
N LYS A 591 -2.28 48.87 -28.66
CA LYS A 591 -0.91 49.40 -28.57
C LYS A 591 -0.06 48.85 -29.72
N PRO A 592 0.61 49.73 -30.49
CA PRO A 592 1.44 49.30 -31.61
C PRO A 592 2.68 48.57 -31.10
N LYS A 593 3.10 47.54 -31.85
CA LYS A 593 4.32 46.77 -31.63
C LYS A 593 5.53 47.69 -31.37
N SER A 594 5.99 47.80 -30.14
CA SER A 594 7.26 48.47 -29.80
C SER A 594 8.35 47.44 -29.50
N LYS A 595 9.31 47.39 -30.42
CA LYS A 595 10.72 46.95 -30.34
C LYS A 595 11.17 46.13 -29.12
N VAL A 596 11.68 44.94 -29.45
CA VAL A 596 12.60 44.10 -28.65
C VAL A 596 13.74 44.95 -28.10
N ALA A 597 13.87 45.01 -26.78
CA ALA A 597 15.07 45.44 -26.08
C ALA A 597 15.57 44.26 -25.24
N SER A 598 16.72 43.74 -25.63
CA SER A 598 17.52 42.73 -24.95
C SER A 598 17.87 43.14 -23.52
N LYS A 599 17.63 42.26 -22.54
CA LYS A 599 18.26 42.36 -21.20
C LYS A 599 19.57 41.55 -21.16
N PRO A 600 20.60 42.01 -20.42
CA PRO A 600 21.92 41.39 -20.40
C PRO A 600 22.01 40.22 -19.41
N LYS A 601 22.93 39.31 -19.71
CA LYS A 601 23.38 38.19 -18.85
C LYS A 601 23.95 38.72 -17.53
N LEU A 602 23.49 38.16 -16.40
CA LEU A 602 24.23 38.23 -15.14
C LEU A 602 25.27 37.10 -15.11
N THR A 603 26.53 37.49 -14.98
CA THR A 603 27.68 36.68 -14.59
C THR A 603 27.68 36.51 -13.06
N SER A 604 27.85 35.28 -12.59
CA SER A 604 28.20 34.96 -11.21
C SER A 604 29.70 34.76 -11.08
N THR A 605 30.33 35.58 -10.24
CA THR A 605 31.61 35.31 -9.57
C THR A 605 31.39 35.64 -8.10
N ASP A 606 31.23 34.63 -7.27
CA ASP A 606 32.17 34.23 -6.21
C ASP A 606 31.62 33.00 -5.47
#